data_AF-A0A5P0JJ02-F1
#
_entry.id   AF-A0A5P0JJ02-F1
#
_cell.length_a   1.000
_cell.length_b   1.000
_cell.length_c   1.000
_cell.angle_alpha   90.00
_cell.angle_beta   90.00
_cell.angle_gamma   90.00
#
_symmetry.space_group_name_H-M   'P 1'
#
loop_
_entity.id
_entity.type
_entity.pdbx_description
1 polymer ?
#
loop_
_entity_poly.entity_id
_entity_poly.type
_entity_poly.pdbx_seq_one_letter_code
_entity_poly.pdbx_strand_id
1 'polypeptide(L)' 'MNFRRLKYFVKIVDIGSLTQAAEVLHIAQPALSQQVATLEGE' A
#
# COMPACT_ATOMS: atom_id res chain seq x y z
N MET A 1 7.29 12.33 4.89
CA MET A 1 5.83 12.15 4.83
C MET A 1 5.30 12.28 3.41
N ASN A 2 5.12 11.14 2.73
CA ASN A 2 4.45 11.07 1.43
C ASN A 2 2.98 10.64 1.60
N PHE A 3 2.03 11.56 1.42
CA PHE A 3 0.59 11.31 1.57
C PHE A 3 0.04 10.20 0.65
N ARG A 4 0.70 9.92 -0.47
CA ARG A 4 0.31 8.80 -1.35
C ARG A 4 0.53 7.45 -0.67
N ARG A 5 1.63 7.29 0.08
CA ARG A 5 1.92 6.07 0.84
C ARG A 5 0.90 5.84 1.94
N LEU A 6 0.52 6.91 2.64
CA LEU A 6 -0.51 6.85 3.68
C LEU A 6 -1.87 6.44 3.11
N LYS A 7 -2.25 6.98 1.94
CA LYS A 7 -3.49 6.57 1.24
C LYS A 7 -3.49 5.10 0.84
N TYR A 8 -2.37 4.59 0.35
CA TYR A 8 -2.23 3.17 0.01
C TYR A 8 -2.31 2.29 1.26
N PHE A 9 -1.68 2.70 2.36
CA PHE A 9 -1.76 2.01 3.63
C PHE A 9 -3.20 1.93 4.16
N VAL A 10 -3.93 3.05 4.18
CA VAL A 10 -5.36 3.06 4.56
C VAL A 10 -6.16 2.11 3.68
N LYS A 11 -5.94 2.14 2.36
CA LYS A 11 -6.66 1.25 1.44
C LYS A 11 -6.35 -0.23 1.67
N ILE A 12 -5.12 -0.57 2.04
CA ILE A 12 -4.72 -1.94 2.41
C ILE A 12 -5.47 -2.39 3.67
N VAL A 13 -5.55 -1.52 4.68
CA VAL A 13 -6.27 -1.81 5.92
C VAL A 13 -7.77 -1.97 5.68
N ASP A 14 -8.38 -1.11 4.86
CA ASP A 14 -9.81 -1.20 4.49
C ASP A 14 -10.16 -2.52 3.80
N ILE A 15 -9.23 -3.05 2.98
CA ILE A 15 -9.42 -4.32 2.25
C ILE A 15 -9.05 -5.52 3.13
N GLY A 16 -8.11 -5.36 4.06
CA GLY A 16 -7.60 -6.44 4.91
C GLY A 16 -6.63 -7.40 4.19
N SER A 17 -6.21 -7.09 2.96
CA SER A 17 -5.32 -7.93 2.16
C SER A 17 -4.45 -7.09 1.23
N LEU A 18 -3.13 -7.24 1.36
CA LEU A 18 -2.15 -6.54 0.52
C LEU A 18 -2.27 -6.95 -0.96
N THR A 19 -2.52 -8.23 -1.24
CA THR A 19 -2.65 -8.74 -2.62
C THR A 19 -3.92 -8.20 -3.28
N GLN A 20 -5.06 -8.25 -2.59
CA GLN A 20 -6.32 -7.71 -3.13
C GLN A 20 -6.24 -6.18 -3.26
N ALA A 21 -5.57 -5.49 -2.34
CA ALA A 21 -5.36 -4.05 -2.46
C ALA A 21 -4.51 -3.67 -3.68
N ALA A 22 -3.52 -4.49 -4.03
CA ALA A 22 -2.70 -4.30 -5.22
C ALA A 22 -3.54 -4.41 -6.51
N GLU A 23 -4.44 -5.40 -6.58
CA GLU A 23 -5.38 -5.57 -7.68
C GLU A 23 -6.33 -4.37 -7.81
N VAL A 24 -6.96 -3.95 -6.71
CA VAL A 24 -7.89 -2.81 -6.68
C VAL A 24 -7.22 -1.48 -7.02
N LEU A 25 -5.97 -1.29 -6.60
CA LEU A 25 -5.18 -0.10 -6.89
C LEU A 25 -4.53 -0.12 -8.28
N HIS A 26 -4.62 -1.25 -9.01
CA HIS A 26 -3.92 -1.50 -10.27
C HIS A 26 -2.40 -1.28 -10.16
N ILE A 27 -1.82 -1.76 -9.05
CA ILE A 27 -0.38 -1.69 -8.76
C ILE A 27 0.14 -3.11 -8.63
N ALA A 28 1.35 -3.38 -9.11
CA ALA A 28 2.01 -4.65 -8.85
C ALA A 28 2.22 -4.84 -7.34
N GLN A 29 1.81 -5.97 -6.78
CA GLN A 29 1.88 -6.23 -5.35
C GLN A 29 3.28 -5.99 -4.74
N PRO A 30 4.42 -6.36 -5.37
CA PRO A 30 5.74 -6.05 -4.84
C PRO A 30 6.01 -4.55 -4.70
N ALA A 31 5.51 -3.74 -5.64
CA ALA A 31 5.65 -2.29 -5.58
C ALA A 31 4.80 -1.70 -4.46
N LEU A 32 3.58 -2.21 -4.24
CA LEU A 32 2.73 -1.79 -3.13
C LEU A 32 3.37 -2.14 -1.77
N SER A 33 3.93 -3.35 -1.65
CA SER A 33 4.68 -3.79 -0.46
C SER A 33 5.87 -2.85 -0.17
N GLN A 34 6.65 -2.49 -1.19
CA GLN A 34 7.77 -1.56 -1.03
C GLN A 34 7.32 -0.17 -0.55
N GLN A 35 6.15 0.32 -1.00
CA GLN A 35 5.61 1.60 -0.51
C GLN A 35 5.24 1.56 0.97
N VAL A 36 4.75 0.41 1.47
CA VAL A 36 4.45 0.21 2.90
C VAL A 36 5.75 0.12 3.71
N ALA A 37 6.72 -0.70 3.28
CA ALA A 37 8.01 -0.81 3.97
C ALA A 37 8.72 0.55 4.06
N THR A 38 8.61 1.38 3.01
CA THR A 38 9.19 2.73 3.07
C THR A 38 8.41 3.65 4.01
N LEU A 39 7.10 3.47 4.16
CA LEU A 39 6.29 4.22 5.12
C LEU A 39 6.64 3.84 6.57
N GLU A 40 6.93 2.57 6.84
CA GLU A 40 7.33 2.08 8.18
C GLU A 40 8.71 2.58 8.62
N GLY A 41 9.59 2.92 7.67
CA GLY A 41 10.91 3.49 7.93
C GLY A 41 10.99 5.01 7.87
N GLU A 42 9.89 5.71 7.60
CA GLU A 42 9.75 7.17 7.73
C GLU A 42 9.41 7.57 9.17
#